data_AF-A0A3C1S4P0-F1
#
_entry.id   AF-A0A3C1S4P0-F1
#
_cell.length_a   1.000
_cell.length_b   1.000
_cell.length_c   1.000
_cell.angle_alpha   90.00
_cell.angle_beta   90.00
_cell.angle_gamma   90.00
#
_symmetry.space_group_name_H-M   'P 1'
#
loop_
_entity.id
_entity.type
_entity.pdbx_description
1 polymer ?
#
loop_
_entity_poly.entity_id
_entity_poly.type
_entity_poly.pdbx_seq_one_letter_code
_entity_poly.pdbx_strand_id
1 'polypeptide(L)'
;MNQQKKLSPEQMNQHAAGYLPHHLGIVITEIGDGEVKAEFLISKSHVAPNGFLHAGSVVSLADTAAGYGCMTHLPEDAASFTTIELKSNFIGTARQGTV
;
A
#
# COMPACT_ATOMS: atom_id res chain seq x y z
N MET A 1 -12.79 21.18 16.38
CA MET A 1 -12.58 20.08 15.41
C MET A 1 -11.45 20.53 14.51
N ASN A 2 -10.21 20.13 14.81
CA ASN A 2 -9.05 20.52 14.03
C ASN A 2 -9.14 19.88 12.64
N GLN A 3 -8.96 20.69 11.60
CA GLN A 3 -8.84 20.20 10.24
C GLN A 3 -7.51 19.46 10.10
N GLN A 4 -7.53 18.15 10.32
CA GLN A 4 -6.42 17.27 9.96
C GLN A 4 -6.14 17.48 8.47
N LYS A 5 -4.89 17.81 8.13
CA LYS A 5 -4.46 18.10 6.76
C LYS A 5 -4.74 16.88 5.89
N LYS A 6 -5.82 16.90 5.11
CA LYS A 6 -6.30 15.75 4.35
C LYS A 6 -5.26 15.42 3.27
N LEU A 7 -4.50 14.35 3.48
CA LEU A 7 -3.49 13.86 2.53
C LEU A 7 -4.21 13.32 1.30
N SER A 8 -3.78 13.73 0.11
CA SER A 8 -4.37 13.24 -1.16
C SER A 8 -3.64 12.00 -1.68
N PRO A 9 -4.30 11.16 -2.51
CA PRO A 9 -3.64 10.05 -3.18
C PRO A 9 -2.40 10.48 -3.98
N GLU A 10 -2.47 11.63 -4.67
CA GLU A 10 -1.34 12.16 -5.44
C GLU A 10 -0.14 12.47 -4.54
N GLN A 11 -0.37 13.07 -3.37
CA GLN A 11 0.71 13.38 -2.43
C GLN A 11 1.37 12.11 -1.90
N MET A 12 0.58 11.06 -1.62
CA MET A 12 1.11 9.76 -1.18
C MET A 12 1.92 9.08 -2.26
N ASN A 13 1.41 9.05 -3.49
CA ASN A 13 2.11 8.48 -4.63
C ASN A 13 3.43 9.25 -4.94
N GLN A 14 3.43 10.57 -4.78
CA GLN A 14 4.66 11.38 -4.88
C GLN A 14 5.65 11.06 -3.75
N HIS A 15 5.16 10.88 -2.52
CA HIS A 15 6.00 10.51 -1.38
C HIS A 15 6.62 9.12 -1.55
N ALA A 16 5.91 8.20 -2.20
CA ALA A 16 6.38 6.85 -2.52
C ALA A 16 7.43 6.81 -3.65
N ALA A 17 7.63 7.91 -4.38
CA ALA A 17 8.49 7.92 -5.57
C ALA A 17 9.93 7.52 -5.23
N GLY A 18 10.40 6.46 -5.90
CA GLY A 18 11.74 5.91 -5.72
C GLY A 18 11.90 4.97 -4.53
N TYR A 19 10.82 4.67 -3.81
CA TYR A 19 10.79 3.67 -2.75
C TYR A 19 10.12 2.37 -3.21
N LEU A 20 10.10 1.37 -2.33
CA LEU A 20 9.59 0.03 -2.63
C LEU A 20 8.18 0.03 -3.26
N PRO A 21 7.17 0.78 -2.76
CA PRO A 21 5.85 0.75 -3.37
C PRO A 21 5.85 1.21 -4.83
N HIS A 22 6.60 2.26 -5.14
CA HIS A 22 6.75 2.75 -6.50
C HIS A 22 7.46 1.73 -7.41
N HIS A 23 8.48 1.02 -6.91
CA HIS A 23 9.15 -0.04 -7.66
C HIS A 23 8.25 -1.25 -7.94
N LEU A 24 7.25 -1.49 -7.08
CA LEU A 24 6.23 -2.51 -7.27
C LEU A 24 5.00 -1.98 -8.04
N GLY A 25 5.04 -0.74 -8.54
CA GLY A 25 3.92 -0.14 -9.26
C GLY A 25 2.64 -0.03 -8.41
N ILE A 26 2.77 0.02 -7.08
CA ILE A 26 1.65 0.24 -6.16
C ILE A 26 1.23 1.71 -6.27
N VAL A 27 -0.06 1.92 -6.49
CA VAL A 27 -0.68 3.24 -6.61
C VAL A 27 -1.82 3.36 -5.62
N ILE A 28 -1.81 4.45 -4.84
CA ILE A 28 -2.93 4.83 -3.98
C ILE A 28 -4.00 5.47 -4.86
N THR A 29 -5.20 4.92 -4.84
CA THR A 29 -6.32 5.32 -5.69
C THR A 29 -7.37 6.12 -4.93
N GLU A 30 -7.52 5.87 -3.63
CA GLU A 30 -8.49 6.57 -2.78
C GLU A 30 -7.97 6.70 -1.36
N ILE A 31 -8.24 7.87 -0.75
CA ILE A 31 -8.07 8.11 0.68
C ILE A 31 -9.40 8.70 1.17
N GLY A 32 -10.12 7.91 1.97
CA GLY A 32 -11.43 8.24 2.49
C GLY A 32 -11.48 8.21 4.02
N ASP A 33 -12.69 8.36 4.55
CA ASP A 33 -12.92 8.33 6.00
C ASP A 33 -12.80 6.88 6.50
N GLY A 34 -11.62 6.54 7.01
CA GLY A 34 -11.30 5.21 7.56
C GLY A 34 -10.84 4.16 6.55
N GLU A 35 -10.62 4.54 5.28
CA GLU A 35 -10.21 3.62 4.23
C GLU A 35 -9.11 4.21 3.34
N VAL A 36 -8.14 3.38 2.96
CA VAL A 36 -7.17 3.66 1.90
C VAL A 36 -7.25 2.53 0.90
N LYS A 37 -7.39 2.88 -0.39
CA LYS A 37 -7.36 1.91 -1.49
C LYS A 37 -6.05 2.07 -2.25
N ALA A 38 -5.44 0.93 -2.52
CA ALA A 38 -4.22 0.83 -3.30
C ALA A 38 -4.32 -0.37 -4.23
N GLU A 39 -3.65 -0.29 -5.36
CA GLU A 39 -3.63 -1.36 -6.35
C GLU A 39 -2.28 -1.44 -7.07
N PHE A 40 -2.00 -2.57 -7.71
CA PHE A 40 -0.96 -2.65 -8.74
C PHE A 40 -1.41 -3.52 -9.92
N LEU A 41 -0.94 -3.17 -11.12
CA LEU A 41 -1.06 -4.05 -12.28
C LEU A 41 -0.03 -5.19 -12.19
N ILE A 42 -0.47 -6.45 -12.27
CA ILE A 42 0.44 -7.59 -12.21
C ILE A 42 1.47 -7.50 -13.35
N SER A 43 2.74 -7.59 -12.98
CA SER A 43 3.86 -7.63 -13.89
C SER A 43 4.81 -8.77 -13.50
N LYS A 44 5.82 -9.06 -14.33
CA LYS A 44 6.81 -10.11 -14.06
C LYS A 44 7.54 -9.91 -12.72
N SER A 45 7.74 -8.67 -12.26
CA SER A 45 8.37 -8.40 -10.97
C SER A 45 7.52 -8.84 -9.77
N HIS A 46 6.21 -9.02 -9.96
CA HIS A 46 5.28 -9.42 -8.90
C HIS A 46 5.11 -10.94 -8.79
N VAL A 47 5.59 -11.70 -9.78
CA VAL A 47 5.33 -13.12 -9.94
C VAL A 47 6.55 -13.94 -9.50
N ALA A 48 6.31 -14.98 -8.72
CA ALA A 48 7.35 -15.91 -8.31
C ALA A 48 7.80 -16.81 -9.48
N PRO A 49 9.00 -17.42 -9.44
CA PRO A 49 9.48 -18.28 -10.52
C PRO A 49 8.57 -19.46 -10.91
N ASN A 50 7.67 -19.86 -10.02
CA ASN A 50 6.67 -20.90 -10.28
C ASN A 50 5.42 -20.41 -11.05
N GLY A 51 5.37 -19.13 -11.46
CA GLY A 51 4.29 -18.55 -12.25
C GLY A 51 3.06 -18.09 -11.45
N PHE A 52 3.13 -18.11 -10.12
CA PHE A 52 2.09 -17.56 -9.25
C PHE A 52 2.48 -16.19 -8.70
N LEU A 53 1.49 -15.37 -8.36
CA LEU A 53 1.75 -14.11 -7.68
C LEU A 53 2.59 -14.35 -6.42
N HIS A 54 3.71 -13.65 -6.31
CA HIS A 54 4.58 -13.78 -5.14
C HIS A 54 3.84 -13.22 -3.92
N ALA A 55 3.79 -14.01 -2.85
CA ALA A 55 3.13 -13.62 -1.60
C ALA A 55 3.62 -12.28 -1.05
N GLY A 56 4.93 -12.02 -1.19
CA GLY A 56 5.54 -10.74 -0.83
C GLY A 56 4.97 -9.53 -1.59
N SER A 57 4.52 -9.69 -2.84
CA SER A 57 3.91 -8.59 -3.60
C SER A 57 2.57 -8.18 -3.00
N VAL A 58 1.75 -9.17 -2.61
CA VAL A 58 0.46 -8.94 -1.95
C VAL A 58 0.66 -8.36 -0.56
N VAL A 59 1.65 -8.86 0.18
CA VAL A 59 2.01 -8.34 1.51
C VAL A 59 2.49 -6.90 1.42
N SER A 60 3.36 -6.56 0.46
CA SER A 60 3.83 -5.18 0.27
C SER A 60 2.68 -4.23 -0.09
N LEU A 61 1.72 -4.68 -0.91
CA LEU A 61 0.51 -3.90 -1.20
C LEU A 61 -0.29 -3.63 0.07
N ALA A 62 -0.56 -4.68 0.86
CA ALA A 62 -1.32 -4.58 2.10
C ALA A 62 -0.62 -3.69 3.14
N ASP A 63 0.68 -3.86 3.34
CA ASP A 63 1.48 -3.07 4.29
C ASP A 63 1.55 -1.60 3.87
N THR A 64 1.71 -1.32 2.56
CA THR A 64 1.71 0.06 2.04
C THR A 64 0.37 0.74 2.30
N ALA A 65 -0.75 0.08 1.96
CA ALA A 65 -2.08 0.64 2.14
C ALA A 65 -2.39 0.89 3.62
N ALA A 66 -2.09 -0.09 4.48
CA ALA A 66 -2.27 0.03 5.93
C ALA A 66 -1.38 1.14 6.52
N GLY A 67 -0.13 1.24 6.08
CA GLY A 67 0.80 2.27 6.52
C GLY A 67 0.34 3.69 6.19
N TYR A 68 -0.15 3.93 4.97
CA TYR A 68 -0.75 5.22 4.64
C TYR A 68 -2.06 5.47 5.37
N GLY A 69 -2.84 4.43 5.66
CA GLY A 69 -3.99 4.52 6.57
C GLY A 69 -3.59 4.96 7.99
N CYS A 70 -2.45 4.49 8.51
CA CYS A 70 -1.91 4.96 9.78
C CYS A 70 -1.49 6.43 9.69
N MET A 71 -0.79 6.84 8.63
CA MET A 71 -0.32 8.22 8.44
C MET A 71 -1.45 9.25 8.45
N THR A 72 -2.61 8.91 7.87
CA THR A 72 -3.76 9.83 7.83
C THR A 72 -4.39 10.07 9.21
N HIS A 73 -4.09 9.23 10.21
CA HIS A 73 -4.63 9.30 11.57
C HIS A 73 -3.58 9.62 12.64
N LEU A 74 -2.35 9.97 12.25
CA LEU A 74 -1.31 10.30 13.22
C LEU A 74 -1.71 11.52 14.07
N PRO A 75 -1.45 11.50 15.39
CA PRO A 75 -1.51 12.67 16.25
C PRO A 75 -0.59 13.80 15.75
N GLU A 76 -0.92 15.05 16.08
CA GLU A 76 -0.13 16.23 15.65
C GLU A 76 1.32 16.20 16.18
N ASP A 77 1.58 15.53 17.29
CA ASP A 77 2.88 15.38 17.95
C ASP A 77 3.64 14.11 17.56
N ALA A 78 3.06 13.25 16.73
CA ALA A 78 3.71 12.02 16.28
C ALA A 78 4.69 12.28 15.13
N ALA A 79 5.90 11.74 15.25
CA ALA A 79 6.93 11.89 14.21
C ALA A 79 6.67 11.02 12.97
N SER A 80 6.27 9.76 13.17
CA SER A 80 5.96 8.80 12.11
C SER A 80 5.32 7.54 12.72
N PHE A 81 5.10 6.52 11.89
CA PHE A 81 4.72 5.16 12.31
C PHE A 81 5.76 4.14 11.84
N THR A 82 5.68 2.94 12.38
CA THR A 82 6.34 1.75 11.82
C THR A 82 5.42 0.55 12.00
N THR A 83 5.35 -0.33 10.99
CA THR A 83 4.68 -1.62 11.14
C THR A 83 5.46 -2.47 12.15
N ILE A 84 4.80 -2.91 13.23
CA ILE A 84 5.37 -3.82 14.23
C ILE A 84 5.17 -5.28 13.80
N GLU A 85 4.00 -5.59 13.25
CA GLU A 85 3.60 -6.92 12.82
C GLU A 85 2.62 -6.81 11.65
N LEU A 86 2.68 -7.78 10.73
CA LEU A 86 1.57 -8.06 9.84
C LEU A 86 1.42 -9.57 9.64
N LYS A 87 0.18 -10.02 9.57
CA LYS A 87 -0.18 -11.39 9.21
C LYS A 87 -1.06 -11.40 7.96
N SER A 88 -0.73 -12.26 7.01
CA SER A 88 -1.58 -12.58 5.87
C SER A 88 -2.01 -14.06 5.86
N ASN A 89 -3.08 -14.35 5.12
CA ASN A 89 -3.45 -15.69 4.66
C ASN A 89 -3.79 -15.57 3.17
N PHE A 90 -3.29 -16.48 2.33
CA PHE A 90 -3.56 -16.46 0.89
C PHE A 90 -4.60 -17.53 0.54
N ILE A 91 -5.75 -17.10 0.02
CA ILE A 91 -6.90 -17.98 -0.29
C ILE A 91 -6.91 -18.40 -1.77
N GLY A 92 -6.26 -17.63 -2.64
CA GLY A 92 -6.18 -17.86 -4.07
C GLY A 92 -5.05 -17.05 -4.70
N THR A 93 -4.87 -17.18 -6.01
CA THR A 93 -3.79 -16.51 -6.74
C THR A 93 -4.33 -15.88 -8.02
N ALA A 94 -3.95 -14.62 -8.27
CA ALA A 94 -4.16 -13.96 -9.54
C ALA A 94 -2.91 -14.16 -10.42
N ARG A 95 -3.11 -14.33 -11.72
CA ARG A 95 -2.00 -14.47 -12.70
C ARG A 95 -1.87 -13.27 -13.64
N GLN A 96 -2.90 -12.45 -13.73
CA GLN A 96 -2.98 -11.28 -14.59
C GLN A 96 -4.04 -10.31 -14.04
N GLY A 97 -4.04 -9.08 -14.55
CA GLY A 97 -4.96 -8.03 -14.12
C GLY A 97 -4.43 -7.22 -12.95
N THR A 98 -5.32 -6.47 -12.31
CA THR A 98 -5.03 -5.61 -11.16
C THR A 98 -5.30 -6.37 -9.87
N VAL A 99 -4.40 -6.20 -8.90
CA VAL A 99 -4.57 -6.67 -7.51
C VAL A 99 -4.82 -5.45 -6.65
#